data_AF-A0A2S4HC60-F1
#
_entry.id   AF-A0A2S4HC60-F1
#
_cell.length_a   1.000
_cell.length_b   1.000
_cell.length_c   1.000
_cell.angle_alpha   90.00
_cell.angle_beta   90.00
_cell.angle_gamma   90.00
#
_symmetry.space_group_name_H-M   'P 1'
#
loop_
_entity.id
_entity.type
_entity.pdbx_description
1 polymer ?
#
loop_
_entity_poly.entity_id
_entity_poly.type
_entity_poly.pdbx_seq_one_letter_code
_entity_poly.pdbx_strand_id
1 'polypeptide(L)'
;MSSNTYTDFLVFTTGIRSEVNTQPIDLFSNGTEVVIVISQSHANNVDTSQETWSCDYIGPVSTMISDYVPKMAYFFDDGLARSNTIPNGTEFSKLMSKLYMVADPITLQDLASRGVRGYSWSIEEYQQAPVGADPIEYDYFSTKRMGYVFGGEEDVINMIQQSLIIRQKANNHVWAGRPWLAVSGDF
;
A
#
# COMPACT_ATOMS: atom_id res chain seq x y z
N MET A 1 10.28 -19.44 -1.64
CA MET A 1 9.47 -18.22 -1.83
C MET A 1 8.10 -18.64 -2.33
N SER A 2 7.02 -18.25 -1.65
CA SER A 2 5.66 -18.45 -2.17
C SER A 2 5.45 -17.44 -3.30
N SER A 3 4.92 -17.88 -4.44
CA SER A 3 4.43 -16.93 -5.44
C SER A 3 3.06 -16.44 -5.00
N ASN A 4 2.78 -15.16 -5.23
CA ASN A 4 1.43 -14.61 -5.08
C ASN A 4 0.76 -14.58 -6.44
N THR A 5 -0.51 -14.94 -6.49
CA THR A 5 -1.34 -14.76 -7.68
C THR A 5 -2.21 -13.53 -7.48
N TYR A 6 -1.96 -12.51 -8.30
CA TYR A 6 -2.68 -11.25 -8.32
C TYR A 6 -3.88 -11.34 -9.25
N THR A 7 -5.04 -10.93 -8.73
CA THR A 7 -6.31 -10.95 -9.46
C THR A 7 -6.78 -9.55 -9.83
N ASP A 8 -6.39 -8.52 -9.09
CA ASP A 8 -6.70 -7.13 -9.41
C ASP A 8 -5.63 -6.15 -8.89
N PHE A 9 -5.56 -4.98 -9.53
CA PHE A 9 -4.74 -3.84 -9.11
C PHE A 9 -5.50 -2.53 -9.28
N LEU A 10 -5.28 -1.62 -8.33
CA LEU A 10 -5.85 -0.29 -8.36
C LEU A 10 -4.80 0.73 -7.97
N VAL A 11 -4.84 1.88 -8.64
CA VAL A 11 -3.99 3.02 -8.34
C VAL A 11 -4.90 4.17 -7.94
N PHE A 12 -4.63 4.76 -6.79
CA PHE A 12 -5.29 5.97 -6.33
C PHE A 12 -4.27 7.09 -6.18
N THR A 13 -4.70 8.31 -6.42
CA THR A 13 -3.96 9.49 -5.96
C THR A 13 -4.32 9.75 -4.50
N THR A 14 -3.54 10.55 -3.79
CA THR A 14 -3.89 10.92 -2.41
C THR A 14 -4.64 12.26 -2.32
N GLY A 15 -4.69 13.03 -3.42
CA GLY A 15 -5.19 14.41 -3.40
C GLY A 15 -4.35 15.40 -2.57
N ILE A 16 -3.30 14.92 -1.88
CA ILE A 16 -2.41 15.74 -1.05
C ILE A 16 -1.48 16.53 -1.98
N ARG A 17 -1.82 17.79 -2.24
CA ARG A 17 -1.09 18.69 -3.15
C ARG A 17 -0.17 19.71 -2.46
N SER A 18 -0.17 19.78 -1.13
CA SER A 18 0.64 20.75 -0.38
C SER A 18 0.89 20.31 1.06
N GLU A 19 2.17 20.40 1.46
CA GLU A 19 2.72 20.44 2.83
C GLU A 19 1.87 19.79 3.93
N VAL A 20 2.17 18.52 4.21
CA VAL A 20 1.84 17.91 5.52
C VAL A 20 2.62 18.67 6.59
N ASN A 21 1.96 19.69 7.11
CA ASN A 21 2.51 20.67 8.01
C ASN A 21 2.59 20.08 9.42
N THR A 22 3.68 19.38 9.75
CA THR A 22 4.15 19.24 11.15
C THR A 22 5.59 18.73 11.33
N GLN A 23 6.27 18.24 10.29
CA GLN A 23 7.73 18.08 10.27
C GLN A 23 8.22 18.32 8.82
N PRO A 24 9.48 18.73 8.58
CA PRO A 24 9.99 18.88 7.22
C PRO A 24 10.21 17.49 6.62
N ILE A 25 9.11 16.82 6.27
CA ILE A 25 9.15 15.59 5.49
C ILE A 25 9.46 16.04 4.07
N ASP A 26 10.71 15.90 3.64
CA ASP A 26 11.11 16.11 2.24
C ASP A 26 10.57 14.95 1.39
N LEU A 27 9.25 14.94 1.22
CA LEU A 27 8.51 14.02 0.36
C LEU A 27 8.55 14.44 -1.11
N PHE A 28 9.06 15.64 -1.38
CA PHE A 28 8.74 16.39 -2.59
C PHE A 28 9.95 16.72 -3.47
N SER A 29 11.17 16.33 -3.09
CA SER A 29 12.37 16.56 -3.89
C SER A 29 12.38 15.89 -5.28
N ASN A 30 11.44 14.99 -5.60
CA ASN A 30 11.39 14.26 -6.88
C ASN A 30 10.00 14.15 -7.55
N GLY A 31 9.00 14.94 -7.18
CA GLY A 31 7.65 14.90 -7.81
C GLY A 31 6.54 15.06 -6.79
N THR A 32 5.52 15.86 -7.13
CA THR A 32 4.57 16.40 -6.14
C THR A 32 3.41 15.48 -5.80
N GLU A 33 3.19 14.41 -6.57
CA GLU A 33 2.02 13.55 -6.42
C GLU A 33 2.38 12.24 -5.72
N VAL A 34 1.63 11.92 -4.66
CA VAL A 34 1.69 10.64 -3.98
C VAL A 34 0.56 9.76 -4.50
N VAL A 35 0.89 8.50 -4.73
CA VAL A 35 -0.07 7.47 -5.15
C VAL A 35 -0.02 6.29 -4.21
N ILE A 36 -1.12 5.55 -4.20
CA ILE A 36 -1.29 4.29 -3.50
C ILE A 36 -1.60 3.24 -4.55
N VAL A 37 -0.87 2.13 -4.53
CA VAL A 37 -1.21 0.93 -5.28
C VAL A 37 -1.73 -0.10 -4.28
N ILE A 38 -2.99 -0.48 -4.45
CA ILE A 38 -3.57 -1.63 -3.74
C ILE A 38 -3.77 -2.76 -4.74
N SER A 39 -3.63 -3.98 -4.26
CA SER A 39 -3.78 -5.17 -5.07
C SER A 39 -4.61 -6.22 -4.35
N GLN A 40 -5.30 -7.02 -5.13
CA GLN A 40 -5.98 -8.20 -4.65
C GLN A 40 -5.15 -9.42 -5.04
N SER A 41 -4.83 -10.27 -4.06
CA SER A 41 -4.04 -11.47 -4.31
C SER A 41 -4.36 -12.60 -3.33
N HIS A 42 -3.90 -13.80 -3.67
CA HIS A 42 -3.84 -14.93 -2.76
C HIS A 42 -2.45 -15.58 -2.81
N ALA A 43 -2.02 -16.13 -1.69
CA ALA A 43 -0.75 -16.85 -1.60
C ALA A 43 -0.93 -18.26 -2.17
N ASN A 44 -0.08 -18.65 -3.13
CA ASN A 44 -0.22 -19.97 -3.76
C ASN A 44 0.03 -21.16 -2.80
N ASN A 45 0.62 -20.90 -1.63
CA ASN A 45 0.99 -21.92 -0.66
C ASN A 45 0.10 -21.96 0.59
N VAL A 46 -0.83 -21.00 0.76
CA VAL A 46 -1.66 -20.85 1.95
C VAL A 46 -3.06 -20.54 1.48
N ASP A 47 -3.90 -21.58 1.43
CA ASP A 47 -5.33 -21.53 1.05
C ASP A 47 -5.64 -20.72 -0.22
N THR A 48 -5.73 -21.41 -1.36
CA THR A 48 -5.97 -20.82 -2.68
C THR A 48 -7.35 -20.19 -2.87
N SER A 49 -8.19 -20.13 -1.83
CA SER A 49 -9.59 -19.70 -1.93
C SER A 49 -9.91 -18.33 -1.34
N GLN A 50 -9.01 -17.73 -0.54
CA GLN A 50 -9.23 -16.40 0.04
C GLN A 50 -8.34 -15.34 -0.61
N GLU A 51 -8.98 -14.50 -1.41
CA GLU A 51 -8.38 -13.28 -1.92
C GLU A 51 -8.36 -12.21 -0.82
N THR A 52 -7.22 -11.53 -0.68
CA THR A 52 -7.06 -10.43 0.27
C THR A 52 -6.57 -9.18 -0.44
N TRP A 53 -7.08 -8.02 0.01
CA TRP A 53 -6.61 -6.72 -0.45
C TRP A 53 -5.41 -6.28 0.37
N SER A 54 -4.34 -5.89 -0.30
CA SER A 54 -3.10 -5.42 0.32
C SER A 54 -2.64 -4.09 -0.26
N CYS A 55 -1.95 -3.28 0.54
CA CYS A 55 -1.23 -2.12 0.05
C CYS A 55 0.14 -2.54 -0.47
N ASP A 56 0.32 -2.52 -1.79
CA ASP A 56 1.58 -2.91 -2.44
C ASP A 56 2.59 -1.76 -2.49
N TYR A 57 2.09 -0.53 -2.62
CA TYR A 57 2.93 0.65 -2.72
C TYR A 57 2.20 1.89 -2.20
N ILE A 58 2.96 2.74 -1.52
CA ILE A 58 2.54 4.09 -1.16
C ILE A 58 3.76 5.01 -1.20
N GLY A 59 3.66 6.09 -1.96
CA GLY A 59 4.78 7.00 -2.17
C GLY A 59 4.67 7.89 -3.41
N PRO A 60 5.73 8.67 -3.71
CA PRO A 60 5.76 9.58 -4.85
C PRO A 60 5.68 8.84 -6.19
N VAL A 61 4.88 9.37 -7.13
CA VAL A 61 4.72 8.81 -8.49
C VAL A 61 6.06 8.57 -9.18
N SER A 62 7.04 9.46 -9.02
CA SER A 62 8.38 9.29 -9.60
C SER A 62 9.08 8.02 -9.12
N THR A 63 8.91 7.66 -7.84
CA THR A 63 9.48 6.44 -7.28
C THR A 63 8.66 5.22 -7.65
N MET A 64 7.35 5.39 -7.83
CA MET A 64 6.50 4.34 -8.40
C MET A 64 7.02 3.94 -9.80
N ILE A 65 7.23 4.92 -10.68
CA ILE A 65 7.66 4.70 -12.07
C ILE A 65 9.10 4.20 -12.17
N SER A 66 10.02 4.77 -11.38
CA SER A 66 11.45 4.46 -11.48
C SER A 66 11.90 3.22 -10.70
N ASP A 67 11.12 2.77 -9.71
CA ASP A 67 11.54 1.66 -8.83
C ASP A 67 10.47 0.57 -8.65
N TYR A 68 9.26 0.92 -8.18
CA TYR A 68 8.20 -0.08 -7.92
C TYR A 68 7.79 -0.82 -9.19
N VAL A 69 7.44 -0.11 -10.26
CA VAL A 69 6.95 -0.71 -11.49
C VAL A 69 8.01 -1.63 -12.12
N PRO A 70 9.28 -1.21 -12.30
CA PRO A 70 10.32 -2.10 -12.82
C PRO A 70 10.57 -3.35 -11.97
N LYS A 71 10.57 -3.22 -10.63
CA LYS A 71 10.79 -4.36 -9.72
C LYS A 71 9.64 -5.36 -9.76
N MET A 72 8.40 -4.88 -9.73
CA MET A 72 7.24 -5.76 -9.82
C MET A 72 7.11 -6.37 -11.21
N ALA A 73 7.42 -5.64 -12.27
CA ALA A 73 7.50 -6.17 -13.64
C ALA A 73 8.49 -7.35 -13.74
N TYR A 74 9.67 -7.20 -13.14
CA TYR A 74 10.66 -8.28 -13.05
C TYR A 74 10.09 -9.51 -12.32
N PHE A 75 9.30 -9.34 -11.25
CA PHE A 75 8.65 -10.46 -10.55
C PHE A 75 7.60 -11.18 -11.42
N PHE A 76 6.95 -10.49 -12.34
CA PHE A 76 6.08 -11.15 -13.33
C PHE A 76 6.89 -11.92 -14.37
N ASP A 77 8.04 -11.40 -14.78
CA ASP A 77 8.92 -12.06 -15.76
C ASP A 77 9.62 -13.30 -15.18
N ASP A 78 9.98 -13.30 -13.89
CA ASP A 78 10.65 -14.43 -13.22
C ASP A 78 9.66 -15.44 -12.57
N GLY A 79 8.37 -15.11 -12.53
CA GLY A 79 7.30 -15.96 -12.02
C GLY A 79 7.10 -15.95 -10.50
N LEU A 80 7.74 -15.03 -9.77
CA LEU A 80 7.46 -14.74 -8.35
C LEU A 80 6.10 -14.06 -8.16
N ALA A 81 5.67 -13.25 -9.13
CA ALA A 81 4.32 -12.71 -9.26
C ALA A 81 3.61 -13.38 -10.44
N ARG A 82 2.32 -13.72 -10.27
CA ARG A 82 1.51 -14.36 -11.30
C ARG A 82 0.16 -13.69 -11.41
N SER A 83 -0.45 -13.78 -12.58
CA SER A 83 -1.83 -13.36 -12.81
C SER A 83 -2.38 -14.07 -14.03
N ASN A 84 -3.70 -14.32 -14.04
CA ASN A 84 -4.38 -14.86 -15.23
C ASN A 84 -4.56 -13.81 -16.33
N THR A 85 -4.47 -12.52 -15.98
CA THR A 85 -4.71 -11.38 -16.90
C THR A 85 -3.44 -10.60 -17.21
N ILE A 86 -2.40 -10.71 -16.38
CA ILE A 86 -1.11 -10.01 -16.56
C ILE A 86 -0.02 -11.08 -16.81
N PRO A 87 0.30 -11.38 -18.07
CA PRO A 87 1.16 -12.52 -18.40
C PRO A 87 2.66 -12.28 -18.19
N ASN A 88 3.11 -11.02 -18.07
CA ASN A 88 4.52 -10.65 -17.95
C ASN A 88 4.70 -9.20 -17.45
N GLY A 89 5.94 -8.81 -17.20
CA GLY A 89 6.31 -7.49 -16.70
C GLY A 89 5.99 -6.33 -17.66
N THR A 90 6.00 -6.58 -18.97
CA THR A 90 5.61 -5.57 -19.97
C THR A 90 4.11 -5.23 -19.85
N GLU A 91 3.25 -6.24 -19.75
CA GLU A 91 1.80 -6.03 -19.57
C GLU A 91 1.48 -5.44 -18.18
N PHE A 92 2.24 -5.82 -17.14
CA PHE A 92 2.14 -5.19 -15.84
C PHE A 92 2.44 -3.67 -15.92
N SER A 93 3.54 -3.29 -16.58
CA SER A 93 3.95 -1.89 -16.71
C SER A 93 2.92 -1.05 -17.48
N LYS A 94 2.31 -1.63 -18.53
CA LYS A 94 1.21 -1.01 -19.27
C LYS A 94 -0.04 -0.83 -18.40
N LEU A 95 -0.40 -1.85 -17.61
CA LEU A 95 -1.53 -1.79 -16.70
C LEU A 95 -1.33 -0.67 -15.67
N MET A 96 -0.17 -0.60 -15.01
CA MET A 96 0.13 0.44 -14.02
C MET A 96 0.02 1.85 -14.63
N SER A 97 0.56 2.03 -15.84
CA SER A 97 0.45 3.31 -16.56
C SER A 97 -1.02 3.67 -16.84
N LYS A 98 -1.82 2.70 -17.30
CA LYS A 98 -3.25 2.90 -17.57
C LYS A 98 -4.03 3.24 -16.30
N LEU A 99 -3.80 2.52 -15.20
CA LEU A 99 -4.47 2.74 -13.92
C LEU A 99 -4.12 4.12 -13.35
N TYR A 100 -2.84 4.51 -13.40
CA TYR A 100 -2.41 5.83 -12.96
C TYR A 100 -3.07 6.98 -13.75
N MET A 101 -3.21 6.83 -15.08
CA MET A 101 -3.84 7.87 -15.92
C MET A 101 -5.31 8.16 -15.58
N VAL A 102 -5.99 7.24 -14.90
CA VAL A 102 -7.40 7.37 -14.50
C VAL A 102 -7.57 7.33 -12.98
N ALA A 103 -6.48 7.51 -12.23
CA ALA A 103 -6.49 7.42 -10.78
C ALA A 103 -7.18 8.66 -10.18
N ASP A 104 -8.21 8.42 -9.38
CA ASP A 104 -8.87 9.43 -8.57
C ASP A 104 -8.30 9.42 -7.13
N PRO A 105 -8.52 10.49 -6.34
CA PRO A 105 -8.17 10.50 -4.93
C PRO A 105 -8.83 9.35 -4.17
N ILE A 106 -8.06 8.63 -3.37
CA ILE A 106 -8.60 7.56 -2.52
C ILE A 106 -9.61 8.12 -1.51
N THR A 107 -10.73 7.43 -1.35
CA THR A 107 -11.73 7.73 -0.33
C THR A 107 -11.89 6.59 0.66
N LEU A 108 -12.47 6.86 1.82
CA LEU A 108 -12.89 5.81 2.75
C LEU A 108 -13.89 4.85 2.11
N GLN A 109 -14.76 5.35 1.21
CA GLN A 109 -15.71 4.50 0.49
C GLN A 109 -15.01 3.48 -0.44
N ASP A 110 -13.89 3.86 -1.06
CA ASP A 110 -13.10 2.94 -1.87
C ASP A 110 -12.55 1.79 -1.04
N LEU A 111 -12.00 2.07 0.13
CA LEU A 111 -11.53 1.05 1.06
C LEU A 111 -12.70 0.20 1.58
N ALA A 112 -13.79 0.84 1.97
CA ALA A 112 -14.93 0.18 2.58
C ALA A 112 -15.65 -0.79 1.61
N SER A 113 -15.75 -0.43 0.32
CA SER A 113 -16.34 -1.26 -0.73
C SER A 113 -15.53 -2.54 -1.00
N ARG A 114 -14.25 -2.57 -0.59
CA ARG A 114 -13.33 -3.70 -0.71
C ARG A 114 -13.21 -4.51 0.59
N GLY A 115 -14.06 -4.21 1.57
CA GLY A 115 -14.06 -4.88 2.87
C GLY A 115 -12.94 -4.46 3.82
N VAL A 116 -12.11 -3.48 3.42
CA VAL A 116 -11.06 -2.91 4.28
C VAL A 116 -11.72 -2.04 5.35
N ARG A 117 -11.39 -2.30 6.61
CA ARG A 117 -11.97 -1.64 7.80
C ARG A 117 -10.94 -0.96 8.67
N GLY A 118 -9.67 -1.28 8.50
CA GLY A 118 -8.59 -0.67 9.25
C GLY A 118 -7.25 -0.88 8.59
N TYR A 119 -6.22 -0.39 9.26
CA TYR A 119 -4.84 -0.50 8.81
C TYR A 119 -3.91 -0.65 10.00
N SER A 120 -2.76 -1.30 9.81
CA SER A 120 -1.77 -1.47 10.86
C SER A 120 -0.34 -1.64 10.34
N TRP A 121 0.64 -1.41 11.19
CA TRP A 121 2.06 -1.71 10.96
C TRP A 121 2.61 -2.65 12.02
N SER A 122 3.81 -3.19 11.82
CA SER A 122 4.52 -3.82 12.93
C SER A 122 4.77 -2.78 14.04
N ILE A 123 4.97 -3.23 15.27
CA ILE A 123 5.31 -2.32 16.38
C ILE A 123 6.53 -1.47 16.03
N GLU A 124 7.56 -2.07 15.42
CA GLU A 124 8.80 -1.38 15.07
C GLU A 124 8.60 -0.30 14.01
N GLU A 125 7.74 -0.55 13.02
CA GLU A 125 7.35 0.45 12.02
C GLU A 125 6.46 1.54 12.63
N TYR A 126 5.48 1.17 13.46
CA TYR A 126 4.60 2.12 14.13
C TYR A 126 5.39 3.10 15.01
N GLN A 127 6.34 2.60 15.82
CA GLN A 127 7.17 3.41 16.72
C GLN A 127 8.06 4.42 15.99
N GLN A 128 8.33 4.21 14.70
CA GLN A 128 9.04 5.18 13.89
C GLN A 128 8.18 6.40 13.58
N ALA A 129 6.86 6.28 13.53
CA ALA A 129 5.98 7.37 13.14
C ALA A 129 4.62 7.25 13.81
N PRO A 130 4.51 7.42 15.14
CA PRO A 130 3.23 7.37 15.80
C PRO A 130 2.37 8.57 15.33
N VAL A 131 1.30 8.26 14.60
CA VAL A 131 0.30 9.22 14.12
C VAL A 131 -1.06 8.76 14.63
N GLY A 132 -1.87 9.67 15.15
CA GLY A 132 -3.17 9.36 15.76
C GLY A 132 -3.11 9.14 17.28
N ALA A 133 -4.29 9.07 17.90
CA ALA A 133 -4.45 8.75 19.31
C ALA A 133 -5.03 7.34 19.46
N ASP A 134 -4.64 6.64 20.53
CA ASP A 134 -5.21 5.35 20.94
C ASP A 134 -5.14 4.22 19.89
N PRO A 135 -3.93 3.81 19.44
CA PRO A 135 -3.78 2.66 18.56
C PRO A 135 -4.26 1.37 19.22
N ILE A 136 -4.82 0.47 18.41
CA ILE A 136 -5.16 -0.89 18.83
C ILE A 136 -3.91 -1.76 18.65
N GLU A 137 -3.42 -2.32 19.75
CA GLU A 137 -2.42 -3.39 19.73
C GLU A 137 -3.10 -4.75 19.62
N TYR A 138 -2.66 -5.58 18.67
CA TYR A 138 -3.16 -6.94 18.51
C TYR A 138 -2.09 -7.89 17.96
N ASP A 139 -2.28 -9.18 18.21
CA ASP A 139 -1.43 -10.23 17.67
C ASP A 139 -1.91 -10.61 16.25
N TYR A 140 -0.99 -10.56 15.29
CA TYR A 140 -1.20 -11.03 13.93
C TYR A 140 -0.12 -12.06 13.58
N PHE A 141 -0.55 -13.33 13.48
CA PHE A 141 0.35 -14.50 13.48
C PHE A 141 1.34 -14.45 14.66
N SER A 142 2.64 -14.44 14.38
CA SER A 142 3.72 -14.39 15.37
C SER A 142 4.27 -12.97 15.58
N THR A 143 3.53 -11.94 15.15
CA THR A 143 3.97 -10.54 15.22
C THR A 143 2.92 -9.69 15.90
N LYS A 144 3.36 -8.73 16.71
CA LYS A 144 2.49 -7.71 17.25
C LYS A 144 2.35 -6.55 16.27
N ARG A 145 1.14 -6.04 16.14
CA ARG A 145 0.83 -4.92 15.25
C ARG A 145 0.14 -3.81 16.02
N MET A 146 0.34 -2.58 15.55
CA MET A 146 -0.40 -1.41 16.01
C MET A 146 -1.11 -0.78 14.83
N GLY A 147 -2.38 -0.45 15.01
CA GLY A 147 -3.23 0.05 13.94
C GLY A 147 -4.49 0.75 14.41
N TYR A 148 -5.33 1.07 13.45
CA TYR A 148 -6.55 1.84 13.63
C TYR A 148 -7.69 1.24 12.80
N VAL A 149 -8.91 1.39 13.31
CA VAL A 149 -10.14 1.19 12.53
C VAL A 149 -10.47 2.51 11.87
N PHE A 150 -10.83 2.49 10.58
CA PHE A 150 -11.28 3.69 9.90
C PHE A 150 -12.62 4.19 10.48
N GLY A 151 -12.60 5.38 11.09
CA GLY A 151 -13.77 6.12 11.54
C GLY A 151 -14.17 7.27 10.62
N GLY A 152 -13.24 7.78 9.80
CA GLY A 152 -13.51 8.84 8.82
C GLY A 152 -12.39 9.02 7.77
N GLU A 153 -12.57 9.98 6.86
CA GLU A 153 -11.58 10.30 5.81
C GLU A 153 -10.24 10.77 6.40
N GLU A 154 -10.25 11.38 7.58
CA GLU A 154 -9.03 11.79 8.29
C GLU A 154 -8.11 10.60 8.60
N ASP A 155 -8.66 9.42 8.86
CA ASP A 155 -7.88 8.21 9.12
C ASP A 155 -7.17 7.70 7.87
N VAL A 156 -7.74 7.93 6.68
CA VAL A 156 -7.07 7.64 5.40
C VAL A 156 -5.88 8.56 5.23
N ILE A 157 -6.03 9.84 5.57
CA ILE A 157 -4.93 10.82 5.54
C ILE A 157 -3.84 10.44 6.56
N ASN A 158 -4.21 10.09 7.78
CA ASN A 158 -3.28 9.64 8.82
C ASN A 158 -2.51 8.40 8.39
N MET A 159 -3.20 7.42 7.78
CA MET A 159 -2.57 6.23 7.21
C MET A 159 -1.49 6.61 6.19
N ILE A 160 -1.84 7.49 5.25
CA ILE A 160 -0.92 7.95 4.20
C ILE A 160 0.29 8.65 4.81
N GLN A 161 0.08 9.58 5.74
CA GLN A 161 1.15 10.33 6.39
C GLN A 161 2.11 9.40 7.13
N GLN A 162 1.58 8.49 7.93
CA GLN A 162 2.38 7.53 8.69
C GLN A 162 3.22 6.63 7.77
N SER A 163 2.61 6.10 6.70
CA SER A 163 3.31 5.35 5.65
C SER A 163 4.48 6.11 5.05
N LEU A 164 4.28 7.38 4.73
CA LEU A 164 5.31 8.22 4.11
C LEU A 164 6.47 8.51 5.07
N ILE A 165 6.20 8.74 6.35
CA ILE A 165 7.26 8.93 7.37
C ILE A 165 8.06 7.63 7.57
N ILE A 166 7.40 6.47 7.69
CA ILE A 166 8.08 5.17 7.81
C ILE A 166 8.97 4.93 6.60
N ARG A 167 8.46 5.20 5.40
CA ARG A 167 9.21 5.08 4.15
C ARG A 167 10.45 5.99 4.13
N GLN A 168 10.31 7.25 4.54
CA GLN A 168 11.43 8.19 4.61
C GLN A 168 12.54 7.68 5.56
N LYS A 169 12.15 7.16 6.73
CA LYS A 169 13.08 6.56 7.71
C LYS A 169 13.77 5.31 7.19
N ALA A 170 13.11 4.56 6.30
CA ALA A 170 13.69 3.43 5.58
C ALA A 170 14.48 3.83 4.32
N ASN A 171 15.02 5.05 4.25
CA ASN A 171 15.76 5.59 3.10
C ASN A 171 14.99 5.49 1.78
N ASN A 172 13.68 5.73 1.83
CA ASN A 172 12.77 5.66 0.68
C ASN A 172 12.68 4.29 0.00
N HIS A 173 13.00 3.21 0.72
CA HIS A 173 12.89 1.84 0.21
C HIS A 173 11.47 1.54 -0.27
N VAL A 174 11.36 0.93 -1.45
CA VAL A 174 10.08 0.76 -2.18
C VAL A 174 9.01 -0.02 -1.43
N TRP A 175 9.44 -0.98 -0.62
CA TRP A 175 8.56 -1.88 0.14
C TRP A 175 8.34 -1.44 1.60
N ALA A 176 8.90 -0.29 2.00
CA ALA A 176 8.75 0.22 3.36
C ALA A 176 7.46 1.05 3.52
N GLY A 177 6.92 1.09 4.75
CA GLY A 177 5.74 1.91 5.08
C GLY A 177 4.43 1.38 4.52
N ARG A 178 4.40 0.14 4.01
CA ARG A 178 3.18 -0.51 3.51
C ARG A 178 2.31 -0.96 4.68
N PRO A 179 1.14 -0.35 4.91
CA PRO A 179 0.24 -0.81 5.95
C PRO A 179 -0.30 -2.20 5.58
N TRP A 180 -0.50 -3.02 6.60
CA TRP A 180 -1.43 -4.14 6.50
C TRP A 180 -2.84 -3.58 6.47
N LEU A 181 -3.64 -3.98 5.48
CA LEU A 181 -5.04 -3.59 5.40
C LEU A 181 -5.87 -4.66 6.10
N ALA A 182 -6.54 -4.29 7.18
CA ALA A 182 -7.39 -5.21 7.92
C ALA A 182 -8.74 -5.35 7.20
N VAL A 183 -9.04 -6.55 6.75
CA VAL A 183 -10.27 -6.88 6.01
C VAL A 183 -11.29 -7.49 6.99
N SER A 184 -12.58 -7.31 6.70
CA SER A 184 -13.67 -7.81 7.54
C SER A 184 -13.49 -9.32 7.82
N GLY A 185 -13.21 -9.68 9.08
CA GLY A 185 -12.83 -11.03 9.51
C GLY A 185 -11.54 -11.10 10.34
N ASP A 186 -10.71 -10.03 10.29
CA ASP A 186 -9.43 -9.94 11.03
C ASP A 186 -9.56 -9.35 12.45
N PHE A 187 -10.77 -8.96 12.87
CA PHE A 187 -11.09 -8.40 14.19
C PHE A 187 -12.17 -9.22 14.91
#